data_AF-A0A6P5YQI9-F1
#
_entry.id   AF-A0A6P5YQI9-F1
#
_cell.length_a   1.000
_cell.length_b   1.000
_cell.length_c   1.000
_cell.angle_alpha   90.00
_cell.angle_beta   90.00
_cell.angle_gamma   90.00
#
_symmetry.space_group_name_H-M   'P 1'
#
loop_
_entity.id
_entity.type
_entity.pdbx_description
1 polymer ?
#
loop_
_entity_poly.entity_id
_entity_poly.type
_entity_poly.pdbx_seq_one_letter_code
_entity_poly.pdbx_strand_id
1 'polypeptide(L)'
;MALWRGRTASWNLFNRLLHPPSRVPYRSLSSVAVDVHNQSMIENMKRDLLNLDINSQIGSCMPLASMRIGTIIHNIEVNPGQGGKLVRAAGTSAKILKEPKSRYCLIRLPSGVEKLIDSRCRATVGTVSNPSHGAKKLRKAGQSRWLGRRPTVRGVAMNPIDHPHGGGEGRSKSSGSYGKTSRTPWGKPWS
;
A
#
# COMPACT_ATOMS: atom_id res chain seq x y z
N MET A 1 19.35 -63.26 -6.71
CA MET A 1 18.10 -64.04 -6.68
C MET A 1 17.16 -63.44 -5.65
N ALA A 2 16.16 -62.64 -6.08
CA ALA A 2 14.88 -62.45 -5.40
C ALA A 2 14.00 -61.52 -6.27
N LEU A 3 12.82 -62.03 -6.63
CA LEU A 3 11.89 -61.51 -7.62
C LEU A 3 11.06 -60.34 -7.09
N TRP A 4 10.86 -59.33 -7.93
CA TRP A 4 9.83 -58.31 -7.77
C TRP A 4 8.44 -58.92 -8.08
N ARG A 5 7.47 -58.76 -7.17
CA ARG A 5 6.04 -58.97 -7.46
C ARG A 5 5.31 -57.64 -7.32
N GLY A 6 5.01 -57.01 -8.46
CA GLY A 6 4.09 -55.88 -8.52
C GLY A 6 2.65 -56.35 -8.33
N ARG A 7 1.88 -55.65 -7.49
CA ARG A 7 0.41 -55.77 -7.44
C ARG A 7 -0.16 -54.63 -8.28
N THR A 8 -0.78 -54.97 -9.41
CA THR A 8 -1.59 -54.05 -10.21
C THR A 8 -2.89 -53.73 -9.47
N ALA A 9 -3.07 -52.48 -9.02
CA ALA A 9 -4.37 -51.99 -8.59
C ALA A 9 -5.26 -51.83 -9.83
N SER A 10 -6.47 -52.40 -9.78
CA SER A 10 -7.39 -52.47 -10.90
C SER A 10 -7.96 -51.08 -11.25
N TRP A 11 -7.96 -50.77 -12.55
CA TRP A 11 -8.53 -49.55 -13.15
C TRP A 11 -10.01 -49.30 -12.80
N ASN A 12 -10.73 -50.31 -12.31
CA ASN A 12 -12.14 -50.22 -11.95
C ASN A 12 -12.41 -49.39 -10.68
N LEU A 13 -11.41 -49.22 -9.80
CA LEU A 13 -11.53 -48.39 -8.59
C LEU A 13 -11.34 -46.90 -8.88
N PHE A 14 -10.61 -46.54 -9.96
CA PHE A 14 -10.31 -45.16 -10.30
C PHE A 14 -11.50 -44.44 -10.97
N ASN A 15 -12.30 -45.16 -11.76
CA ASN A 15 -13.46 -44.56 -12.46
C ASN A 15 -14.69 -44.32 -11.56
N ARG A 16 -14.76 -44.91 -10.35
CA ARG A 16 -15.85 -44.65 -9.39
C ARG A 16 -15.70 -43.33 -8.62
N LEU A 17 -14.54 -42.70 -8.66
CA LEU A 17 -14.30 -41.42 -7.96
C LEU A 17 -14.55 -40.19 -8.84
N LEU A 18 -14.63 -40.35 -10.16
CA LEU A 18 -14.74 -39.22 -11.10
C LEU A 18 -16.17 -38.92 -11.57
N HIS A 19 -17.16 -39.75 -11.26
CA HIS A 19 -18.56 -39.52 -11.64
C HIS A 19 -19.52 -39.88 -10.50
N PRO A 20 -20.05 -38.91 -9.73
CA PRO A 20 -21.13 -39.21 -8.79
C PRO A 20 -22.40 -39.61 -9.55
N PRO A 21 -23.16 -40.62 -9.11
CA PRO A 21 -24.44 -40.94 -9.72
C PRO A 21 -25.42 -39.78 -9.50
N SER A 22 -25.97 -39.28 -10.60
CA SER A 22 -27.07 -38.32 -10.62
C SER A 22 -28.24 -38.84 -9.78
N ARG A 23 -28.42 -38.29 -8.58
CA ARG A 23 -29.66 -38.44 -7.82
C ARG A 23 -30.75 -37.68 -8.55
N VAL A 24 -31.68 -38.41 -9.15
CA VAL A 24 -32.94 -37.86 -9.65
C VAL A 24 -33.77 -37.43 -8.43
N PRO A 25 -34.20 -36.16 -8.31
CA PRO A 25 -35.16 -35.79 -7.29
C PRO A 25 -36.56 -36.19 -7.75
N TYR A 26 -37.32 -36.80 -6.85
CA TYR A 26 -38.77 -36.93 -6.99
C TYR A 26 -39.34 -35.50 -7.07
N ARG A 27 -39.82 -35.12 -8.26
CA ARG A 27 -40.38 -33.79 -8.53
C ARG A 27 -41.82 -33.77 -8.04
N SER A 28 -42.05 -33.46 -6.77
CA SER A 28 -43.38 -33.11 -6.28
C SER A 28 -43.75 -31.71 -6.76
N LEU A 29 -44.98 -31.58 -7.29
CA LEU A 29 -45.47 -30.45 -8.07
C LEU A 29 -45.89 -29.23 -7.20
N SER A 30 -45.22 -29.00 -6.07
CA SER A 30 -45.58 -27.93 -5.12
C SER A 30 -44.44 -26.94 -4.80
N SER A 31 -43.29 -27.04 -5.46
CA SER A 31 -42.08 -26.24 -5.15
C SER A 31 -41.87 -25.00 -6.02
N VAL A 32 -42.63 -24.82 -7.11
CA VAL A 32 -42.38 -23.75 -8.10
C VAL A 32 -42.52 -22.33 -7.50
N ALA A 33 -43.35 -22.15 -6.47
CA ALA A 33 -43.52 -20.84 -5.82
C ALA A 33 -42.40 -20.50 -4.81
N VAL A 34 -41.75 -21.51 -4.20
CA VAL A 34 -40.69 -21.31 -3.20
C VAL A 34 -39.35 -20.99 -3.89
N ASP A 35 -39.14 -21.48 -5.10
CA ASP A 35 -37.90 -21.27 -5.87
C ASP A 35 -37.79 -19.86 -6.46
N VAL A 36 -38.90 -19.21 -6.83
CA VAL A 36 -38.92 -17.83 -7.35
C VAL A 36 -38.61 -16.82 -6.24
N HIS A 37 -39.08 -17.07 -5.02
CA HIS A 37 -38.77 -16.24 -3.85
C HIS A 37 -37.30 -16.40 -3.42
N ASN A 38 -36.76 -17.61 -3.52
CA ASN A 38 -35.34 -17.87 -3.25
C ASN A 38 -34.41 -17.29 -4.33
N GLN A 39 -34.81 -17.32 -5.60
CA GLN A 39 -34.07 -16.67 -6.68
C GLN A 39 -34.08 -15.14 -6.54
N SER A 40 -35.22 -14.53 -6.17
CA SER A 40 -35.29 -13.10 -5.94
C SER A 40 -34.51 -12.66 -4.70
N MET A 41 -34.46 -13.47 -3.63
CA MET A 41 -33.58 -13.23 -2.49
C MET A 41 -32.10 -13.30 -2.86
N ILE A 42 -31.67 -14.31 -3.63
CA ILE A 42 -30.28 -14.42 -4.09
C ILE A 42 -29.92 -13.26 -5.03
N GLU A 43 -30.83 -12.84 -5.90
CA GLU A 43 -30.62 -11.67 -6.75
C GLU A 43 -30.62 -10.36 -5.96
N ASN A 44 -31.46 -10.21 -4.94
CA ASN A 44 -31.49 -9.05 -4.05
C ASN A 44 -30.22 -9.00 -3.19
N MET A 45 -29.76 -10.14 -2.65
CA MET A 45 -28.47 -10.26 -1.98
C MET A 45 -27.30 -9.98 -2.93
N LYS A 46 -27.38 -10.40 -4.20
CA LYS A 46 -26.38 -10.04 -5.22
C LYS A 46 -26.42 -8.54 -5.56
N ARG A 47 -27.60 -7.91 -5.63
CA ARG A 47 -27.76 -6.45 -5.80
C ARG A 47 -27.24 -5.68 -4.59
N ASP A 48 -27.45 -6.19 -3.39
CA ASP A 48 -26.92 -5.62 -2.15
C ASP A 48 -25.40 -5.82 -2.02
N LEU A 49 -24.86 -6.93 -2.55
CA LEU A 49 -23.41 -7.12 -2.72
C LEU A 49 -22.82 -6.21 -3.82
N LEU A 50 -23.59 -5.88 -4.87
CA LEU A 50 -23.22 -4.84 -5.84
C LEU A 50 -23.32 -3.42 -5.25
N ASN A 51 -24.05 -3.25 -4.16
CA ASN A 51 -24.14 -2.03 -3.34
C ASN A 51 -23.14 -1.99 -2.17
N LEU A 52 -22.14 -2.90 -2.13
CA LEU A 52 -20.97 -2.69 -1.29
C LEU A 52 -20.27 -1.41 -1.76
N ASP A 53 -20.54 -0.31 -1.07
CA ASP A 53 -19.98 1.03 -1.31
C ASP A 53 -18.53 0.89 -1.78
N ILE A 54 -18.23 1.35 -3.00
CA ILE A 54 -16.91 1.18 -3.62
C ILE A 54 -15.84 1.82 -2.73
N ASN A 55 -16.22 2.80 -1.90
CA ASN A 55 -15.36 3.40 -0.86
C ASN A 55 -14.94 2.44 0.25
N SER A 56 -15.68 1.35 0.48
CA SER A 56 -15.39 0.30 1.46
C SER A 56 -14.44 -0.76 0.90
N GLN A 57 -14.37 -0.89 -0.42
CA GLN A 57 -13.52 -1.87 -1.07
C GLN A 57 -12.06 -1.38 -1.12
N ILE A 58 -11.23 -1.94 -0.24
CA ILE A 58 -9.79 -1.65 -0.18
C ILE A 58 -9.12 -2.11 -1.48
N GLY A 59 -8.30 -1.23 -2.07
CA GLY A 59 -7.61 -1.49 -3.33
C GLY A 59 -8.33 -0.96 -4.58
N SER A 60 -9.58 -0.53 -4.46
CA SER A 60 -10.32 0.10 -5.56
C SER A 60 -9.77 1.49 -5.89
N CYS A 61 -9.64 1.79 -7.19
CA CYS A 61 -9.17 3.09 -7.68
C CYS A 61 -10.29 3.86 -8.38
N MET A 62 -10.55 5.09 -7.92
CA MET A 62 -11.60 5.96 -8.46
C MET A 62 -11.18 7.44 -8.39
N PRO A 63 -11.88 8.34 -9.10
CA PRO A 63 -11.69 9.79 -8.94
C PRO A 63 -12.00 10.26 -7.52
N LEU A 64 -11.32 11.30 -7.04
CA LEU A 64 -11.58 11.87 -5.73
C LEU A 64 -13.03 12.37 -5.61
N ALA A 65 -13.62 12.87 -6.69
CA ALA A 65 -15.03 13.29 -6.77
C ALA A 65 -16.03 12.22 -6.32
N SER A 66 -15.74 10.93 -6.53
CA SER A 66 -16.61 9.82 -6.14
C SER A 66 -16.30 9.26 -4.75
N MET A 67 -15.26 9.76 -4.07
CA MET A 67 -14.85 9.25 -2.77
C MET A 67 -15.58 9.93 -1.61
N ARG A 68 -15.86 9.18 -0.53
CA ARG A 68 -16.47 9.75 0.67
C ARG A 68 -15.44 10.52 1.51
N ILE A 69 -15.91 11.56 2.20
CA ILE A 69 -15.14 12.26 3.23
C ILE A 69 -14.65 11.28 4.31
N GLY A 70 -13.43 11.49 4.80
CA GLY A 70 -12.82 10.65 5.84
C GLY A 70 -12.23 9.33 5.36
N THR A 71 -12.38 8.98 4.08
CA THR A 71 -11.75 7.80 3.49
C THR A 71 -10.22 7.87 3.58
N ILE A 72 -9.62 6.71 3.84
CA ILE A 72 -8.17 6.53 3.85
C ILE A 72 -7.75 6.15 2.44
N ILE A 73 -6.80 6.89 1.87
CA ILE A 73 -6.39 6.76 0.49
C ILE A 73 -4.87 6.78 0.33
N HIS A 74 -4.38 6.21 -0.77
CA HIS A 74 -2.98 6.24 -1.18
C HIS A 74 -2.87 6.34 -2.70
N ASN A 75 -1.63 6.48 -3.21
CA ASN A 75 -1.34 6.58 -4.65
C ASN A 75 -2.14 7.69 -5.36
N ILE A 76 -2.00 8.92 -4.87
CA ILE A 76 -2.83 10.07 -5.29
C ILE A 76 -2.16 10.80 -6.46
N GLU A 77 -2.95 11.14 -7.48
CA GLU A 77 -2.51 11.99 -8.59
C GLU A 77 -2.33 13.45 -8.16
N VAL A 78 -1.37 14.15 -8.77
CA VAL A 78 -1.22 15.60 -8.57
C VAL A 78 -2.10 16.37 -9.55
N ASN A 79 -2.04 15.96 -10.82
CA ASN A 79 -2.88 16.46 -11.90
C ASN A 79 -3.67 15.28 -12.51
N PRO A 80 -4.89 15.51 -13.02
CA PRO A 80 -5.73 14.45 -13.57
C PRO A 80 -5.01 13.68 -14.68
N GLY A 81 -4.98 12.35 -14.58
CA GLY A 81 -4.39 11.47 -15.61
C GLY A 81 -2.85 11.43 -15.62
N GLN A 82 -2.19 12.12 -14.67
CA GLN A 82 -0.72 12.10 -14.58
C GLN A 82 -0.18 10.83 -13.89
N GLY A 83 -1.07 9.98 -13.35
CA GLY A 83 -0.71 8.86 -12.50
C GLY A 83 -0.38 9.27 -11.08
N GLY A 84 -0.49 8.31 -10.15
CA GLY A 84 -0.29 8.54 -8.73
C GLY A 84 1.16 8.90 -8.42
N LYS A 85 1.36 10.05 -7.77
CA LYS A 85 2.69 10.57 -7.39
C LYS A 85 2.86 10.70 -5.89
N LEU A 86 1.76 11.01 -5.18
CA LEU A 86 1.77 11.21 -3.74
C LEU A 86 1.41 9.91 -3.02
N VAL A 87 1.93 9.76 -1.80
CA VAL A 87 1.56 8.67 -0.87
C VAL A 87 1.79 7.28 -1.47
N ARG A 88 3.03 7.00 -1.85
CA ARG A 88 3.47 5.72 -2.44
C ARG A 88 4.37 4.88 -1.53
N ALA A 89 4.82 5.46 -0.42
CA ALA A 89 5.76 4.80 0.48
C ALA A 89 5.06 3.71 1.29
N ALA A 90 5.80 2.66 1.65
CA ALA A 90 5.30 1.51 2.40
C ALA A 90 4.60 1.95 3.70
N GLY A 91 3.42 1.42 3.97
CA GLY A 91 2.63 1.73 5.16
C GLY A 91 2.05 3.15 5.23
N THR A 92 2.24 4.00 4.21
CA THR A 92 1.71 5.37 4.24
C THR A 92 0.29 5.45 3.71
N SER A 93 -0.43 6.46 4.19
CA SER A 93 -1.77 6.80 3.75
C SER A 93 -2.05 8.28 3.95
N ALA A 94 -3.10 8.77 3.31
CA ALA A 94 -3.65 10.09 3.46
C ALA A 94 -5.15 10.01 3.74
N LYS A 95 -5.74 11.13 4.17
CA LYS A 95 -7.16 11.19 4.54
C LYS A 95 -7.84 12.35 3.83
N ILE A 96 -9.02 12.10 3.27
CA ILE A 96 -9.88 13.14 2.70
C ILE A 96 -10.55 13.90 3.86
N LEU A 97 -10.34 15.21 3.94
CA LEU A 97 -10.85 16.04 5.04
C LEU A 97 -12.15 16.75 4.70
N LYS A 98 -12.34 17.17 3.44
CA LYS A 98 -13.52 17.91 2.99
C LYS A 98 -14.12 17.25 1.75
N GLU A 99 -15.44 17.40 1.60
CA GLU A 99 -16.17 16.78 0.49
C GLU A 99 -15.63 17.20 -0.89
N PRO A 100 -15.53 16.23 -1.82
CA PRO A 100 -14.93 16.42 -3.14
C PRO A 100 -15.90 16.94 -4.21
N LYS A 101 -17.12 17.37 -3.82
CA LYS A 101 -18.11 17.93 -4.76
C LYS A 101 -17.68 19.24 -5.42
N SER A 102 -16.72 19.94 -4.81
CA SER A 102 -16.13 21.13 -5.40
C SER A 102 -15.03 20.78 -6.41
N ARG A 103 -14.52 21.76 -7.15
CA ARG A 103 -13.40 21.55 -8.08
C ARG A 103 -12.14 20.98 -7.41
N TYR A 104 -11.98 21.23 -6.10
CA TYR A 104 -10.82 20.76 -5.33
C TYR A 104 -11.25 19.97 -4.10
N CYS A 105 -10.42 19.00 -3.73
CA CYS A 105 -10.54 18.18 -2.54
C CYS A 105 -9.44 18.55 -1.56
N LEU A 106 -9.79 18.75 -0.29
CA LEU A 106 -8.81 18.96 0.76
C LEU A 106 -8.37 17.61 1.33
N ILE A 107 -7.08 17.31 1.18
CA ILE A 107 -6.50 16.04 1.61
C ILE A 107 -5.36 16.30 2.60
N ARG A 108 -5.37 15.58 3.71
CA ARG A 108 -4.27 15.55 4.67
C ARG A 108 -3.24 14.50 4.26
N LEU A 109 -2.03 14.95 3.94
CA LEU A 109 -0.91 14.11 3.56
C LEU A 109 -0.25 13.45 4.79
N PRO A 110 0.53 12.36 4.60
CA PRO A 110 1.30 11.74 5.69
C PRO A 110 2.35 12.66 6.30
N SER A 111 2.76 13.73 5.60
CA SER A 111 3.61 14.79 6.16
C SER A 111 2.90 15.69 7.19
N GLY A 112 1.58 15.55 7.34
CA GLY A 112 0.75 16.41 8.17
C GLY A 112 0.20 17.63 7.44
N VAL A 113 0.74 17.97 6.27
CA VAL A 113 0.32 19.11 5.44
C VAL A 113 -1.01 18.81 4.75
N GLU A 114 -1.91 19.79 4.77
CA GLU A 114 -3.15 19.75 4.01
C GLU A 114 -2.93 20.35 2.63
N LYS A 115 -3.39 19.64 1.60
CA LYS A 115 -3.22 20.07 0.21
C LYS A 115 -4.55 20.00 -0.54
N LEU A 116 -4.80 21.01 -1.37
CA LEU A 116 -5.89 21.03 -2.33
C LEU A 116 -5.47 20.30 -3.61
N ILE A 117 -6.27 19.32 -4.03
CA ILE A 117 -6.04 18.51 -5.24
C ILE A 117 -7.32 18.54 -6.09
N ASP A 118 -7.18 18.60 -7.42
CA ASP A 118 -8.33 18.58 -8.35
C ASP A 118 -9.21 17.35 -8.09
N SER A 119 -10.52 17.51 -8.02
CA SER A 119 -11.46 16.40 -7.74
C SER A 119 -11.48 15.33 -8.84
N ARG A 120 -11.00 15.65 -10.05
CA ARG A 120 -10.85 14.70 -11.16
C ARG A 120 -9.64 13.78 -11.00
N CYS A 121 -8.69 14.12 -10.12
CA CYS A 121 -7.54 13.26 -9.83
C CYS A 121 -8.01 11.91 -9.26
N ARG A 122 -7.29 10.85 -9.59
CA ARG A 122 -7.55 9.50 -9.08
C ARG A 122 -6.75 9.23 -7.80
N ALA A 123 -7.32 8.37 -6.96
CA ALA A 123 -6.65 7.80 -5.81
C ALA A 123 -7.09 6.35 -5.61
N THR A 124 -6.36 5.61 -4.77
CA THR A 124 -6.69 4.22 -4.40
C THR A 124 -7.11 4.16 -2.95
N VAL A 125 -8.19 3.44 -2.65
CA VAL A 125 -8.72 3.26 -1.29
C VAL A 125 -7.80 2.36 -0.48
N GLY A 126 -7.50 2.76 0.76
CA GLY A 126 -6.71 2.02 1.73
C GLY A 126 -5.31 2.58 1.94
N THR A 127 -4.43 1.77 2.54
CA THR A 127 -3.04 2.10 2.85
C THR A 127 -2.08 1.34 1.94
N VAL A 128 -0.87 1.87 1.74
CA VAL A 128 0.18 1.12 1.04
C VAL A 128 0.60 -0.08 1.90
N SER A 129 0.84 -1.22 1.26
CA SER A 129 1.29 -2.45 1.91
C SER A 129 2.61 -2.28 2.68
N ASN A 130 2.94 -3.29 3.50
CA ASN A 130 4.18 -3.39 4.27
C ASN A 130 4.38 -2.27 5.33
N PRO A 131 3.46 -2.11 6.31
CA PRO A 131 3.60 -1.10 7.37
C PRO A 131 4.80 -1.35 8.31
N SER A 132 5.28 -2.59 8.42
CA SER A 132 6.41 -2.95 9.28
C SER A 132 7.78 -2.51 8.72
N HIS A 133 7.83 -2.02 7.47
CA HIS A 133 9.08 -1.58 6.82
C HIS A 133 9.84 -0.54 7.65
N GLY A 134 9.13 0.42 8.25
CA GLY A 134 9.75 1.48 9.07
C GLY A 134 10.32 0.98 10.41
N ALA A 135 9.78 -0.11 10.96
CA ALA A 135 10.24 -0.67 12.24
C ALA A 135 11.47 -1.59 12.08
N LYS A 136 11.81 -1.99 10.84
CA LYS A 136 12.90 -2.93 10.55
C LYS A 136 14.27 -2.25 10.79
N LYS A 137 14.98 -2.69 11.84
CA LYS A 137 16.35 -2.24 12.15
C LYS A 137 17.39 -3.04 11.36
N LEU A 138 18.34 -2.35 10.74
CA LEU A 138 19.54 -2.97 10.17
C LEU A 138 20.50 -3.33 11.30
N ARG A 139 21.04 -4.55 11.30
CA ARG A 139 21.86 -5.11 12.38
C ARG A 139 23.36 -5.11 12.09
N LYS A 140 23.77 -4.90 10.84
CA LYS A 140 25.18 -4.81 10.44
C LYS A 140 25.41 -3.71 9.42
N ALA A 141 26.58 -3.10 9.43
CA ALA A 141 26.95 -2.04 8.48
C ALA A 141 26.80 -2.48 7.02
N GLY A 142 27.16 -3.74 6.71
CA GLY A 142 27.05 -4.30 5.36
C GLY A 142 25.62 -4.36 4.80
N GLN A 143 24.58 -4.45 5.63
CA GLN A 143 23.19 -4.41 5.14
C GLN A 143 22.84 -3.07 4.51
N SER A 144 23.39 -1.97 5.04
CA SER A 144 23.24 -0.64 4.43
C SER A 144 23.89 -0.58 3.04
N ARG A 145 25.04 -1.26 2.87
CA ARG A 145 25.74 -1.36 1.59
C ARG A 145 24.95 -2.16 0.56
N TRP A 146 24.29 -3.24 0.97
CA TRP A 146 23.41 -4.03 0.10
C TRP A 146 22.21 -3.23 -0.44
N LEU A 147 21.75 -2.22 0.32
CA LEU A 147 20.72 -1.27 -0.11
C LEU A 147 21.27 -0.14 -1.00
N GLY A 148 22.54 -0.18 -1.40
CA GLY A 148 23.18 0.81 -2.26
C GLY A 148 23.67 2.08 -1.54
N ARG A 149 23.53 2.18 -0.20
CA ARG A 149 23.99 3.36 0.56
C ARG A 149 25.50 3.28 0.79
N ARG A 150 26.23 4.36 0.51
CA ARG A 150 27.68 4.49 0.78
C ARG A 150 27.94 5.15 2.15
N PRO A 151 29.08 4.88 2.79
CA PRO A 151 29.44 5.56 4.04
C PRO A 151 29.54 7.08 3.81
N THR A 152 29.02 7.87 4.75
CA THR A 152 29.10 9.33 4.75
C THR A 152 30.02 9.80 5.86
N VAL A 153 30.88 10.77 5.57
CA VAL A 153 31.81 11.38 6.54
C VAL A 153 31.16 12.62 7.14
N ARG A 154 31.31 12.82 8.45
CA ARG A 154 30.79 14.02 9.14
C ARG A 154 31.65 15.23 8.81
N GLY A 155 31.04 16.39 8.58
CA GLY A 155 31.76 17.63 8.25
C GLY A 155 32.82 18.07 9.26
N VAL A 156 32.61 17.77 10.56
CA VAL A 156 33.57 18.05 11.64
C VAL A 156 34.88 17.27 11.51
N ALA A 157 34.86 16.11 10.86
CA ALA A 157 36.05 15.29 10.65
C ALA A 157 36.86 15.70 9.41
N MET A 158 36.38 16.70 8.66
CA MET A 158 37.01 17.16 7.42
C MET A 158 37.91 18.38 7.68
N ASN A 159 38.71 18.76 6.69
CA ASN A 159 39.53 19.97 6.75
C ASN A 159 38.65 21.23 6.57
N PRO A 160 39.10 22.42 7.03
CA PRO A 160 38.34 23.67 6.88
C PRO A 160 38.06 24.06 5.42
N ILE A 161 38.85 23.55 4.47
CA ILE A 161 38.63 23.73 3.02
C ILE A 161 37.45 22.90 2.49
N ASP A 162 37.20 21.72 3.07
CA ASP A 162 36.22 20.75 2.57
C ASP A 162 34.82 20.98 3.14
N HIS A 163 34.72 21.45 4.38
CA HIS A 163 33.45 21.67 5.06
C HIS A 163 33.50 22.92 5.94
N PRO A 164 32.42 23.72 6.02
CA PRO A 164 32.32 24.85 6.95
C PRO A 164 32.48 24.54 8.44
N HIS A 165 32.53 23.25 8.80
CA HIS A 165 32.71 22.75 10.17
C HIS A 165 34.06 22.06 10.38
N GLY A 166 34.90 22.01 9.35
CA GLY A 166 36.17 21.30 9.37
C GLY A 166 37.27 22.07 10.09
N GLY A 167 38.27 21.34 10.58
CA GLY A 167 39.42 21.87 11.32
C GLY A 167 39.21 22.04 12.83
N GLY A 168 40.20 22.68 13.47
CA GLY A 168 40.34 22.78 14.92
C GLY A 168 41.23 21.69 15.51
N GLU A 169 41.72 21.93 16.73
CA GLU A 169 42.52 20.96 17.47
C GLU A 169 41.59 20.03 18.26
N GLY A 170 41.62 18.73 17.94
CA GLY A 170 40.75 17.74 18.56
C GLY A 170 39.28 17.81 18.11
N ARG A 171 38.37 17.32 18.97
CA ARG A 171 36.93 17.27 18.65
C ARG A 171 36.28 18.62 18.93
N SER A 172 35.79 19.29 17.88
CA SER A 172 35.04 20.55 17.99
C SER A 172 33.55 20.35 17.67
N LYS A 173 32.67 21.20 18.24
CA LYS A 173 31.22 21.21 17.90
C LYS A 173 30.94 22.05 16.65
N SER A 174 31.72 23.11 16.45
CA SER A 174 31.82 23.90 15.23
C SER A 174 33.23 24.46 15.14
N SER A 175 33.87 24.43 13.98
CA SER A 175 35.18 25.05 13.77
C SER A 175 35.07 26.58 13.81
N GLY A 176 35.55 27.21 14.89
CA GLY A 176 35.67 28.66 15.04
C GLY A 176 35.37 29.19 16.44
N SER A 177 35.90 30.39 16.75
CA SER A 177 35.77 31.11 18.04
C SER A 177 34.35 31.62 18.33
N TYR A 178 33.56 31.89 17.28
CA TYR A 178 32.12 32.16 17.38
C TYR A 178 31.37 30.91 16.91
N GLY A 179 30.68 30.23 17.82
CA GLY A 179 29.92 29.01 17.53
C GLY A 179 29.03 29.19 16.29
N LYS A 180 29.38 28.53 15.18
CA LYS A 180 28.61 28.63 13.94
C LYS A 180 27.41 27.70 14.01
N THR A 181 26.23 28.19 13.66
CA THR A 181 25.05 27.35 13.42
C THR A 181 25.38 26.27 12.39
N SER A 182 24.78 25.09 12.54
CA SER A 182 24.99 23.97 11.61
C SER A 182 24.72 24.37 10.17
N ARG A 183 25.73 24.19 9.31
CA ARG A 183 25.67 24.49 7.87
C ARG A 183 25.76 23.23 7.03
N THR A 184 25.21 23.33 5.82
CA THR A 184 25.47 22.38 4.73
C THR A 184 26.93 22.46 4.27
N PRO A 185 27.45 21.47 3.52
CA PRO A 185 28.79 21.53 2.92
C PRO A 185 29.01 22.78 2.06
N TRP A 186 27.94 23.35 1.50
CA TRP A 186 27.96 24.58 0.70
C TRP A 186 27.73 25.87 1.52
N GLY A 187 27.83 25.80 2.85
CA GLY A 187 27.75 26.98 3.71
C GLY A 187 26.34 27.55 3.93
N LYS A 188 25.29 26.94 3.38
CA LYS A 188 23.90 27.35 3.66
C LYS A 188 23.47 26.89 5.06
N PRO A 189 22.76 27.72 5.84
CA PRO A 189 22.21 27.30 7.12
C PRO A 189 21.13 26.23 6.92
N TRP A 190 20.97 25.35 7.91
CA TRP A 190 19.79 24.49 8.01
C TRP A 190 18.61 25.34 8.48
N SER A 191 17.73 25.73 7.54
CA SER A 191 16.41 26.34 7.82
C SER A 191 15.38 25.29 8.20
#